data_AF-A0A9K3K6E6-F1
#
_entry.id   AF-A0A9K3K6E6-F1
#
_cell.length_a   1.000
_cell.length_b   1.000
_cell.length_c   1.000
_cell.angle_alpha   90.00
_cell.angle_beta   90.00
_cell.angle_gamma   90.00
#
_symmetry.space_group_name_H-M   'P 1'
#
loop_
_entity.id
_entity.type
_entity.pdbx_description
1 polymer ?
#
loop_
_entity_poly.entity_id
_entity_poly.type
_entity_poly.pdbx_seq_one_letter_code
_entity_poly.pdbx_strand_id
1 'polypeptide(L)'
;MYKDLAGHVYVLDGEKELFITTTRAIGEYIATAFKDAGEFRLAFDPENLGFVELKEPKDPDDSAYGVVLKRWEIELKASEAAMRTRISNQEKAFSLLLGQCSQAVRSRLRSAKSWAELSQRSDVIGLLKLL
;
A
#
# COMPACT_ATOMS: atom_id res chain seq x y z
N MET A 1 -2.79 18.50 6.23
CA MET A 1 -2.06 17.64 7.16
C MET A 1 -3.10 16.82 7.93
N TYR A 2 -2.99 15.49 7.95
CA TYR A 2 -3.89 14.66 8.76
C TYR A 2 -3.54 14.88 10.23
N LYS A 3 -4.54 15.23 11.06
CA LYS A 3 -4.31 15.63 12.47
C LYS A 3 -3.62 14.52 13.28
N ASP A 4 -3.95 13.27 12.98
CA ASP A 4 -3.40 12.09 13.68
C ASP A 4 -1.97 11.73 13.24
N LEU A 5 -1.48 12.36 12.17
CA LEU A 5 -0.11 12.20 11.65
C LEU A 5 0.69 13.51 11.78
N ALA A 6 0.25 14.42 12.64
CA ALA A 6 0.96 15.66 12.92
C ALA A 6 2.37 15.35 13.49
N GLY A 7 3.42 15.75 12.78
CA GLY A 7 4.82 15.48 13.14
C GLY A 7 5.45 14.29 12.41
N HIS A 8 4.65 13.44 11.75
CA HIS A 8 5.13 12.36 10.89
C HIS A 8 5.27 12.86 9.45
N VAL A 9 6.33 13.64 9.20
CA VAL A 9 6.59 14.28 7.91
C VAL A 9 7.97 13.89 7.41
N TYR A 10 8.06 13.38 6.19
CA TYR A 10 9.34 13.11 5.52
C TYR A 10 10.02 14.42 5.13
N VAL A 11 11.24 14.64 5.63
CA VAL A 11 12.09 15.80 5.33
C VAL A 11 13.37 15.37 4.62
N LEU A 12 13.94 16.26 3.79
CA LEU A 12 15.26 16.01 3.19
C LEU A 12 16.31 15.96 4.28
N ASP A 13 17.30 15.08 4.10
CA ASP A 13 18.37 14.83 5.05
C ASP A 13 17.89 14.47 6.47
N GLY A 14 16.65 13.96 6.56
CA GLY A 14 16.09 13.44 7.80
C GLY A 14 16.88 12.24 8.30
N GLU A 15 16.90 12.07 9.62
CA GLU A 15 17.52 10.92 10.25
C GLU A 15 16.81 9.62 9.81
N LYS A 16 17.57 8.51 9.72
CA LYS A 16 17.00 7.18 9.42
C LYS A 16 15.84 6.84 10.36
N GLU A 17 15.94 7.25 11.62
CA GLU A 17 14.90 7.03 12.63
C GLU A 17 13.58 7.75 12.27
N LEU A 18 13.66 8.94 11.66
CA LEU A 18 12.47 9.67 11.20
C LEU A 18 11.76 8.90 10.10
N PHE A 19 12.50 8.32 9.14
CA PHE A 19 11.91 7.48 8.11
C PHE A 19 11.22 6.26 8.72
N ILE A 20 11.88 5.57 9.66
CA ILE A 20 11.34 4.37 10.32
C ILE A 20 10.05 4.69 11.06
N THR A 21 10.09 5.68 11.94
CA THR A 21 8.95 6.07 12.79
C THR A 21 7.78 6.63 11.97
N THR A 22 8.05 7.47 10.98
CA THR A 22 7.01 8.04 10.08
C THR A 22 6.35 6.94 9.25
N THR A 23 7.12 6.03 8.68
CA THR A 23 6.58 4.96 7.83
C THR A 23 5.70 4.00 8.62
N ARG A 24 6.12 3.60 9.83
CA ARG A 24 5.30 2.78 10.73
C ARG A 24 4.01 3.49 11.14
N ALA A 25 4.10 4.76 11.56
CA ALA A 25 2.93 5.54 11.97
C ALA A 25 1.90 5.68 10.84
N ILE A 26 2.36 5.90 9.60
CA ILE A 26 1.48 5.95 8.43
C ILE A 26 0.84 4.58 8.16
N GLY A 27 1.61 3.49 8.22
CA GLY A 27 1.09 2.14 8.04
C GLY A 27 0.00 1.77 9.06
N GLU A 28 0.23 2.10 10.33
CA GLU A 28 -0.73 1.91 11.43
C GLU A 28 -1.98 2.78 11.26
N TYR A 29 -1.81 4.04 10.86
CA TYR A 29 -2.93 4.92 10.56
C TYR A 29 -3.80 4.35 9.44
N ILE A 30 -3.20 3.94 8.32
CA ILE A 30 -3.95 3.36 7.20
C ILE A 30 -4.70 2.10 7.66
N ALA A 31 -4.03 1.21 8.39
CA ALA A 31 -4.60 -0.04 8.86
C ALA A 31 -5.82 0.14 9.80
N THR A 32 -5.89 1.27 10.50
CA THR A 32 -6.98 1.57 11.45
C THR A 32 -8.05 2.48 10.86
N ALA A 33 -7.68 3.43 10.01
CA ALA A 33 -8.59 4.43 9.45
C ALA A 33 -9.26 3.98 8.15
N PHE A 34 -8.60 3.15 7.34
CA PHE A 34 -9.14 2.72 6.05
C PHE A 34 -9.83 1.36 6.21
N LYS A 35 -10.98 1.20 5.56
CA LYS A 35 -11.72 -0.05 5.54
C LYS A 35 -10.87 -1.15 4.87
N ASP A 36 -10.80 -2.31 5.52
CA ASP A 36 -10.15 -3.53 5.01
C ASP A 36 -8.66 -3.31 4.62
N ALA A 37 -7.96 -2.44 5.36
CA ALA A 37 -6.57 -2.03 5.06
C ALA A 37 -5.53 -2.55 6.07
N GLY A 38 -5.89 -3.53 6.91
CA GLY A 38 -5.03 -4.02 8.00
C GLY A 38 -3.63 -4.49 7.56
N GLU A 39 -3.50 -4.93 6.31
CA GLU A 39 -2.23 -5.34 5.72
C GLU A 39 -1.19 -4.22 5.58
N PHE A 40 -1.61 -2.95 5.53
CA PHE A 40 -0.70 -1.82 5.36
C PHE A 40 0.26 -1.68 6.54
N ARG A 41 -0.16 -2.11 7.75
CA ARG A 41 0.71 -2.17 8.93
C ARG A 41 1.95 -3.03 8.70
N LEU A 42 1.81 -4.13 7.96
CA LEU A 42 2.91 -5.04 7.65
C LEU A 42 3.67 -4.58 6.40
N ALA A 43 2.94 -4.11 5.38
CA ALA A 43 3.55 -3.68 4.13
C ALA A 43 4.43 -2.42 4.27
N PHE A 44 4.17 -1.62 5.32
CA PHE A 44 4.93 -0.41 5.68
C PHE A 44 5.98 -0.71 6.76
N ASP A 45 6.45 -1.95 6.87
CA ASP A 45 7.64 -2.24 7.68
C ASP A 45 8.89 -1.66 6.99
N PRO A 46 9.62 -0.70 7.60
CA PRO A 46 10.81 -0.10 7.00
C PRO A 46 11.91 -1.10 6.66
N GLU A 47 11.94 -2.24 7.34
CA GLU A 47 12.90 -3.32 7.09
C GLU A 47 12.49 -4.23 5.94
N ASN A 48 11.20 -4.26 5.59
CA ASN A 48 10.64 -5.15 4.57
C ASN A 48 9.43 -4.52 3.86
N LEU A 49 9.68 -3.47 3.08
CA LEU A 49 8.64 -2.78 2.32
C LEU A 49 8.06 -3.62 1.18
N GLY A 50 6.80 -4.02 1.32
CA GLY A 50 6.09 -4.78 0.29
C GLY A 50 4.80 -5.43 0.79
N PHE A 51 3.82 -5.57 -0.11
CA PHE A 51 2.62 -6.32 0.20
C PHE A 51 2.86 -7.82 0.06
N VAL A 52 2.19 -8.59 0.92
CA VAL A 52 2.05 -10.03 0.71
C VAL A 52 1.22 -10.26 -0.55
N GLU A 53 1.67 -11.17 -1.41
CA GLU A 53 0.96 -11.51 -2.64
C GLU A 53 -0.45 -12.04 -2.35
N LEU A 54 -1.45 -11.52 -3.06
CA LEU A 54 -2.79 -12.10 -3.04
C LEU A 54 -2.78 -13.31 -3.96
N LYS A 55 -3.08 -14.49 -3.42
CA LYS A 55 -3.16 -15.71 -4.20
C LYS A 55 -4.56 -15.84 -4.79
N GLU A 56 -4.63 -16.05 -6.09
CA GLU A 56 -5.84 -16.52 -6.74
C GLU A 56 -6.10 -17.99 -6.38
N PRO A 57 -7.37 -18.42 -6.24
CA PRO A 57 -7.67 -19.82 -6.05
C PRO A 57 -7.21 -20.62 -7.28
N LYS A 58 -6.72 -21.83 -7.07
CA LYS A 58 -6.38 -22.72 -8.17
C LYS A 58 -7.65 -23.09 -8.92
N ASP A 59 -7.58 -23.04 -10.25
CA ASP A 59 -8.68 -23.51 -11.09
C ASP A 59 -9.03 -24.98 -10.76
N PRO A 60 -10.33 -25.31 -10.75
CA PRO A 60 -10.78 -26.66 -10.52
C PRO A 60 -10.44 -27.53 -11.75
N ASP A 61 -10.24 -28.83 -11.52
CA ASP A 61 -10.07 -29.78 -12.63
C ASP A 61 -11.34 -29.83 -13.51
N ASP A 62 -11.19 -30.17 -14.79
CA ASP A 62 -12.31 -30.23 -15.76
C ASP A 62 -13.46 -31.17 -15.35
N SER A 63 -13.19 -32.09 -14.42
CA SER A 63 -14.17 -33.02 -13.87
C SER A 63 -14.86 -32.54 -12.59
N ALA A 64 -14.55 -31.33 -12.10
CA ALA A 64 -15.14 -30.78 -10.89
C ALA A 64 -16.61 -30.43 -11.10
N TYR A 65 -17.46 -30.80 -10.14
CA TYR A 65 -18.89 -30.47 -10.17
C TYR A 65 -19.44 -30.16 -8.78
N GLY A 66 -20.65 -29.58 -8.76
CA GLY A 66 -21.39 -29.34 -7.54
C GLY A 66 -20.68 -28.39 -6.57
N VAL A 67 -20.35 -28.89 -5.38
CA VAL A 67 -19.80 -28.09 -4.29
C VAL A 67 -18.42 -27.52 -4.60
N VAL A 68 -17.60 -28.24 -5.38
CA VAL A 68 -16.22 -27.82 -5.73
C VAL A 68 -16.24 -26.55 -6.57
N LEU A 69 -17.07 -26.51 -7.63
CA LEU A 69 -17.22 -25.32 -8.48
C LEU A 69 -17.77 -24.14 -7.67
N LYS A 70 -18.81 -24.36 -6.86
CA LYS A 70 -19.37 -23.30 -6.01
C LYS A 70 -18.35 -22.72 -5.02
N ARG A 71 -17.51 -23.56 -4.44
CA ARG A 71 -16.46 -23.12 -3.53
C ARG A 71 -15.41 -22.27 -4.26
N TRP A 72 -14.93 -22.75 -5.41
CA TRP A 72 -13.99 -22.01 -6.25
C TRP A 72 -14.55 -20.64 -6.66
N GLU A 73 -15.81 -20.56 -7.10
CA GLU A 73 -16.45 -19.28 -7.45
C GLU A 73 -16.49 -18.28 -6.29
N ILE A 74 -16.76 -18.75 -5.06
CA ILE A 74 -16.77 -17.92 -3.86
C ILE A 74 -15.35 -17.43 -3.54
N GLU A 75 -14.37 -18.33 -3.58
CA GLU A 75 -12.96 -18.01 -3.33
C GLU A 75 -12.42 -17.02 -4.37
N LEU A 76 -12.80 -17.18 -5.65
CA LEU A 76 -12.40 -16.28 -6.73
C LEU A 76 -12.98 -14.89 -6.52
N LYS A 77 -14.28 -14.79 -6.26
CA LYS A 77 -14.95 -13.51 -5.95
C LYS A 77 -14.35 -12.81 -4.74
N ALA A 78 -13.99 -13.57 -3.70
CA ALA A 78 -13.33 -13.03 -2.52
C ALA A 78 -11.93 -12.50 -2.85
N SER A 79 -11.16 -13.23 -3.66
CA SER A 79 -9.82 -12.80 -4.10
C SER A 79 -9.90 -11.52 -4.96
N GLU A 80 -10.79 -11.45 -5.93
CA GLU A 80 -11.02 -10.24 -6.73
C GLU A 80 -11.45 -9.04 -5.86
N ALA A 81 -12.32 -9.27 -4.87
CA ALA A 81 -12.74 -8.24 -3.93
C ALA A 81 -11.55 -7.72 -3.11
N ALA A 82 -10.70 -8.61 -2.59
CA ALA A 82 -9.49 -8.24 -1.88
C ALA A 82 -8.53 -7.42 -2.77
N MET A 83 -8.34 -7.82 -4.03
CA MET A 83 -7.51 -7.07 -4.99
C MET A 83 -8.06 -5.66 -5.24
N ARG A 84 -9.36 -5.52 -5.52
CA ARG A 84 -10.02 -4.21 -5.73
C ARG A 84 -9.89 -3.30 -4.51
N THR A 85 -10.11 -3.86 -3.32
CA THR A 85 -9.94 -3.14 -2.05
C THR A 85 -8.50 -2.67 -1.86
N ARG A 86 -7.51 -3.53 -2.10
CA ARG A 86 -6.09 -3.17 -2.00
C ARG A 86 -5.74 -2.03 -2.96
N ILE A 87 -6.15 -2.12 -4.23
CA ILE A 87 -5.91 -1.06 -5.23
C ILE A 87 -6.49 0.27 -4.74
N SER A 88 -7.76 0.29 -4.30
CA SER A 88 -8.39 1.51 -3.79
C SER A 88 -7.66 2.08 -2.56
N ASN A 89 -7.19 1.22 -1.66
CA ASN A 89 -6.43 1.67 -0.49
C ASN A 89 -5.03 2.18 -0.86
N GLN A 90 -4.39 1.62 -1.88
CA GLN A 90 -3.10 2.11 -2.39
C GLN A 90 -3.22 3.52 -2.98
N GLU A 91 -4.27 3.83 -3.75
CA GLU A 91 -4.52 5.18 -4.30
C GLU A 91 -4.65 6.24 -3.18
N LYS A 92 -5.42 5.91 -2.14
CA LYS A 92 -5.60 6.77 -0.96
C LYS A 92 -4.30 6.92 -0.18
N ALA A 93 -3.58 5.81 0.03
CA ALA A 93 -2.32 5.78 0.75
C ALA A 93 -1.23 6.57 0.02
N PHE A 94 -1.15 6.48 -1.30
CA PHE A 94 -0.23 7.24 -2.13
C PHE A 94 -0.46 8.75 -1.96
N SER A 95 -1.72 9.18 -2.02
CA SER A 95 -2.09 10.59 -1.78
C SER A 95 -1.76 11.06 -0.37
N LEU A 96 -2.01 10.20 0.64
CA LEU A 96 -1.67 10.48 2.03
C LEU A 96 -0.15 10.61 2.22
N LEU A 97 0.64 9.68 1.67
CA LEU A 97 2.09 9.67 1.78
C LEU A 97 2.70 10.93 1.16
N LEU A 98 2.25 11.32 -0.03
CA LEU A 98 2.63 12.61 -0.62
C LEU A 98 2.24 13.76 0.28
N GLY A 99 1.05 13.72 0.89
CA GLY A 99 0.59 14.65 1.92
C GLY A 99 1.59 14.83 3.06
N GLN A 100 2.26 13.75 3.47
CA GLN A 100 3.27 13.71 4.53
C GLN A 100 4.71 13.92 4.04
N CYS A 101 4.93 14.22 2.76
CA CYS A 101 6.23 14.67 2.27
C CYS A 101 6.34 16.19 2.37
N SER A 102 7.45 16.68 2.93
CA SER A 102 7.82 18.10 2.83
C SER A 102 7.94 18.55 1.37
N GLN A 103 7.85 19.85 1.12
CA GLN A 103 7.94 20.40 -0.24
C GLN A 103 9.23 19.98 -0.96
N ALA A 104 10.35 19.99 -0.23
CA ALA A 104 11.65 19.63 -0.80
C ALA A 104 11.73 18.13 -1.17
N VAL A 105 11.20 17.24 -0.32
CA VAL A 105 11.06 15.80 -0.63
C VAL A 105 10.17 15.59 -1.85
N ARG A 106 9.03 16.28 -1.94
CA ARG A 106 8.14 16.19 -3.12
C ARG A 106 8.84 16.60 -4.41
N SER A 107 9.65 17.66 -4.39
CA SER A 107 10.42 18.11 -5.55
C SER A 107 11.45 17.06 -5.98
N ARG A 108 12.13 16.43 -5.02
CA ARG A 108 13.06 15.31 -5.27
C ARG A 108 12.35 14.11 -5.89
N LEU A 109 11.22 13.69 -5.31
CA LEU A 109 10.43 12.56 -5.82
C LEU A 109 9.95 12.80 -7.26
N ARG A 110 9.43 13.99 -7.55
CA ARG A 110 8.96 14.36 -8.91
C ARG A 110 10.08 14.43 -9.95
N SER A 111 11.31 14.62 -9.50
CA SER A 111 12.50 14.62 -10.36
C SER A 111 13.03 13.20 -10.62
N ALA A 112 12.56 12.19 -9.88
CA ALA A 112 12.98 10.81 -10.08
C ALA A 112 12.46 10.26 -11.41
N LYS A 113 13.29 9.49 -12.13
CA LYS A 113 12.92 8.93 -13.44
C LYS A 113 11.69 8.02 -13.39
N SER A 114 11.50 7.30 -12.29
CA SER A 114 10.38 6.39 -12.07
C SER A 114 9.09 7.10 -11.62
N TRP A 115 9.12 8.41 -11.35
CA TRP A 115 7.98 9.15 -10.83
C TRP A 115 6.71 8.99 -11.67
N ALA A 116 6.84 9.08 -12.99
CA ALA A 116 5.70 9.00 -13.90
C ALA A 116 4.97 7.66 -13.77
N GLU A 117 5.72 6.55 -13.73
CA GLU A 117 5.17 5.20 -13.58
C GLU A 117 4.55 5.00 -12.19
N LEU A 118 5.28 5.38 -11.13
CA LEU A 118 4.81 5.24 -9.75
C LEU A 118 3.54 6.05 -9.50
N SER A 119 3.49 7.28 -10.00
CA SER A 119 2.33 8.16 -9.86
C SER A 119 1.14 7.68 -10.68
N GLN A 120 1.35 7.09 -11.87
CA GLN A 120 0.27 6.55 -12.68
C GLN A 120 -0.37 5.30 -12.04
N ARG A 121 0.44 4.46 -11.40
CA ARG A 121 0.00 3.22 -10.76
C ARG A 121 -0.41 3.39 -9.29
N SER A 122 -0.23 4.58 -8.72
CA SER A 122 -0.33 4.81 -7.28
C SER A 122 0.51 3.81 -6.46
N ASP A 123 1.71 3.47 -6.96
CA ASP A 123 2.59 2.50 -6.31
C ASP A 123 3.21 3.11 -5.05
N VAL A 124 2.53 2.90 -3.93
CA VAL A 124 2.89 3.46 -2.63
C VAL A 124 4.16 2.84 -2.05
N ILE A 125 4.45 1.56 -2.36
CA ILE A 125 5.68 0.89 -1.89
C ILE A 125 6.87 1.39 -2.70
N GLY A 126 6.72 1.52 -4.02
CA GLY A 126 7.72 2.14 -4.86
C GLY A 126 7.99 3.59 -4.45
N LEU A 127 6.96 4.34 -4.06
CA LEU A 127 7.12 5.70 -3.53
C LEU A 127 7.92 5.74 -2.23
N LEU A 128 7.63 4.85 -1.28
CA LEU A 128 8.38 4.70 -0.03
C LEU A 128 9.86 4.35 -0.26
N LYS A 129 10.16 3.53 -1.28
CA LYS A 129 11.53 3.15 -1.64
C LYS A 129 12.35 4.29 -2.26
N LEU A 130 11.71 5.38 -2.68
CA LEU A 130 12.39 6.58 -3.20
C LEU A 130 12.68 7.64 -2.12
N LEU A 131 12.06 7.50 -0.94
CA LEU A 131 12.30 8.33 0.22
C LEU A 131 13.61 7.92 0.91
#